data_AF-A0A245ZEZ0-F1
#
_entry.id   AF-A0A245ZEZ0-F1
#
_cell.length_a   1.000
_cell.length_b   1.000
_cell.length_c   1.000
_cell.angle_alpha   90.00
_cell.angle_beta   90.00
_cell.angle_gamma   90.00
#
_symmetry.space_group_name_H-M   'P 1'
#
loop_
_entity.id
_entity.type
_entity.pdbx_description
1 polymer ?
#
loop_
_entity_poly.entity_id
_entity_poly.type
_entity_poly.pdbx_seq_one_letter_code
_entity_poly.pdbx_strand_id
1 'polypeptide(L)'
;MAPLRQALLHPALPLRLCWCYRNDMFSHYVDASARASWAAIAATLSLAASTLGGCDRRAPDPVTTNAQSETARPSPTPAAPAISAPSPALTRSDLIAAANQAASAYAGGEELASPDPLVGRNFAVRLPFGCKGPAPNASPEQVSDGLASWAWGADQKTIRLRMMPGDWTRSATLGNAGSAEWEAVEGFWIPRPWSLAETCPSIKADPLQTDVPAASAQTLGIAAVFDAGGSRLGRRNGRAYEYVIRSAGDDPLPAPKQGFRMLLEGRVSSFPSRRAVECRAPGPDQRPVCIIAVQLDRVAYEDAEGGTLSEWRPG
;
A
#
# COMPACT_ATOMS: atom_id res chain seq x y z
N MET A 1 -74.79 1.27 -18.14
CA MET A 1 -74.40 2.56 -17.55
C MET A 1 -72.92 2.77 -17.82
N ALA A 2 -72.59 3.83 -18.58
CA ALA A 2 -71.22 4.20 -18.96
C ALA A 2 -70.54 5.05 -17.85
N PRO A 3 -69.21 5.23 -17.91
CA PRO A 3 -68.67 6.54 -18.28
C PRO A 3 -67.52 6.43 -19.31
N LEU A 4 -67.59 7.14 -20.44
CA LEU A 4 -67.16 8.53 -20.70
C LEU A 4 -65.63 8.72 -20.80
N ARG A 5 -65.19 8.81 -22.07
CA ARG A 5 -63.91 9.28 -22.59
C ARG A 5 -63.58 10.70 -22.12
N GLN A 6 -62.29 11.01 -21.99
CA GLN A 6 -61.72 12.21 -22.64
C GLN A 6 -60.19 12.08 -22.80
N ALA A 7 -59.75 12.41 -24.01
CA ALA A 7 -58.38 12.46 -24.49
C ALA A 7 -58.11 13.89 -24.97
N LEU A 8 -56.94 14.46 -24.63
CA LEU A 8 -56.31 15.62 -25.28
C LEU A 8 -54.78 15.45 -25.05
N LEU A 9 -53.99 15.02 -26.05
CA LEU A 9 -53.37 15.75 -27.16
C LEU A 9 -52.28 16.77 -26.75
N HIS A 10 -51.07 16.49 -27.27
CA HIS A 10 -49.81 17.23 -27.27
C HIS A 10 -49.90 18.70 -27.77
N PRO A 11 -48.83 19.51 -27.61
CA PRO A 11 -47.78 19.54 -28.65
C PRO A 11 -46.33 19.59 -28.12
N ALA A 12 -45.44 19.13 -29.00
CA ALA A 12 -43.99 19.21 -28.92
C ALA A 12 -43.47 20.62 -29.25
N LEU A 13 -42.24 20.94 -28.80
CA LEU A 13 -41.21 21.58 -29.66
C LEU A 13 -39.80 21.47 -29.02
N PRO A 14 -38.74 21.36 -29.85
CA PRO A 14 -37.36 21.17 -29.43
C PRO A 14 -36.55 22.48 -29.48
N LEU A 15 -35.51 22.60 -28.65
CA LEU A 15 -34.48 23.62 -28.81
C LEU A 15 -33.12 22.96 -29.05
N ARG A 16 -32.71 23.00 -30.33
CA ARG A 16 -31.31 23.03 -30.78
C ARG A 16 -30.75 24.45 -30.57
N LEU A 17 -29.41 24.54 -30.67
CA LEU A 17 -28.52 25.72 -30.68
C LEU A 17 -27.81 25.89 -29.33
N CYS A 18 -26.49 26.07 -29.21
CA CYS A 18 -25.45 26.36 -30.19
C CYS A 18 -24.12 25.79 -29.71
N TRP A 19 -23.38 25.20 -30.65
CA TRP A 19 -21.93 25.12 -30.60
C TRP A 19 -21.35 26.54 -30.57
N CYS A 20 -20.53 26.85 -29.57
CA CYS A 20 -19.53 27.91 -29.66
C CYS A 20 -18.15 27.28 -29.45
N TYR A 21 -17.59 26.86 -30.58
CA TYR A 21 -16.17 26.61 -30.78
C TYR A 21 -15.46 27.97 -30.66
N ARG A 22 -14.51 28.11 -29.73
CA ARG A 22 -13.59 29.27 -29.70
C ARG A 22 -12.16 28.76 -29.65
N ASN A 23 -11.64 28.47 -30.83
CA ASN A 23 -10.21 28.62 -31.15
C ASN A 23 -9.95 30.13 -31.20
N ASP A 24 -8.96 30.64 -30.45
CA ASP A 24 -7.83 31.36 -31.04
C ASP A 24 -6.87 31.94 -29.98
N MET A 25 -5.59 31.91 -30.37
CA MET A 25 -4.48 32.78 -29.98
C MET A 25 -4.05 32.84 -28.50
N PHE A 26 -2.90 32.25 -28.20
CA PHE A 26 -1.62 33.01 -28.20
C PHE A 26 -0.45 32.03 -28.31
N SER A 27 0.14 31.99 -29.50
CA SER A 27 1.48 31.47 -29.77
C SER A 27 2.44 32.67 -29.84
N HIS A 28 3.71 32.41 -29.53
CA HIS A 28 4.89 33.31 -29.55
C HIS A 28 5.19 34.13 -28.29
N TYR A 29 6.18 33.66 -27.51
CA TYR A 29 7.39 34.43 -27.17
C TYR A 29 8.42 33.45 -26.56
N VAL A 30 9.48 33.00 -27.26
CA VAL A 30 10.80 33.59 -27.58
C VAL A 30 11.90 32.69 -26.98
N ASP A 31 12.82 32.27 -27.85
CA ASP A 31 14.11 31.62 -27.61
C ASP A 31 15.05 32.41 -26.68
N ALA A 32 15.86 31.70 -25.89
CA ALA A 32 17.27 32.02 -25.60
C ALA A 32 17.86 30.85 -24.80
N SER A 33 18.66 29.94 -25.36
CA SER A 33 20.06 30.07 -25.78
C SER A 33 21.09 30.22 -24.65
N ALA A 34 22.19 29.48 -24.84
CA ALA A 34 23.55 29.69 -24.32
C ALA A 34 23.90 28.98 -22.98
N ARG A 35 24.78 27.95 -23.03
CA ARG A 35 26.26 28.03 -22.85
C ARG A 35 26.61 28.38 -21.38
N ALA A 36 27.56 27.76 -20.70
CA ALA A 36 28.89 27.38 -21.13
C ALA A 36 29.52 26.38 -20.13
N SER A 37 30.55 25.71 -20.63
CA SER A 37 31.55 24.90 -19.93
C SER A 37 32.35 25.68 -18.87
N TRP A 38 33.33 25.02 -18.25
CA TRP A 38 34.73 25.40 -17.93
C TRP A 38 35.15 24.46 -16.75
N ALA A 39 36.07 23.49 -16.94
CA ALA A 39 37.54 23.58 -16.74
C ALA A 39 37.91 24.08 -15.31
N ALA A 40 38.84 23.55 -14.51
CA ALA A 40 40.04 22.73 -14.69
C ALA A 40 40.52 22.19 -13.29
N ILE A 41 41.13 21.01 -13.21
CA ILE A 41 42.57 20.72 -12.87
C ILE A 41 43.08 21.25 -11.50
N ALA A 42 43.57 20.34 -10.64
CA ALA A 42 44.97 20.30 -10.19
C ALA A 42 45.27 19.13 -9.23
N ALA A 43 46.40 18.46 -9.50
CA ALA A 43 46.98 17.36 -8.75
C ALA A 43 48.11 17.87 -7.83
N THR A 44 48.40 17.14 -6.75
CA THR A 44 49.71 17.17 -6.08
C THR A 44 50.06 15.80 -5.49
N LEU A 45 51.07 15.16 -6.09
CA LEU A 45 51.87 14.08 -5.52
C LEU A 45 53.01 14.70 -4.69
N SER A 46 53.35 14.08 -3.56
CA SER A 46 54.66 14.25 -2.92
C SER A 46 55.21 12.89 -2.49
N LEU A 47 56.44 12.62 -2.94
CA LEU A 47 57.23 11.40 -2.78
C LEU A 47 58.54 11.78 -2.07
N ALA A 48 58.95 11.06 -1.02
CA ALA A 48 60.33 10.99 -0.50
C ALA A 48 60.39 9.82 0.51
N ALA A 49 61.07 8.68 0.28
CA ALA A 49 62.49 8.38 0.07
C ALA A 49 63.24 8.01 1.36
N SER A 50 63.95 6.88 1.26
CA SER A 50 64.47 5.94 2.26
C SER A 50 65.80 6.33 2.92
N THR A 51 66.14 5.71 4.06
CA THR A 51 67.53 5.35 4.40
C THR A 51 67.64 4.00 5.10
N LEU A 52 68.65 3.24 4.68
CA LEU A 52 69.05 1.89 5.08
C LEU A 52 70.04 1.90 6.26
N GLY A 53 70.09 0.79 6.99
CA GLY A 53 71.21 0.33 7.80
C GLY A 53 70.79 -0.97 8.50
N GLY A 54 71.52 -2.06 8.55
CA GLY A 54 72.90 -2.39 8.20
C GLY A 54 73.23 -3.66 9.00
N CYS A 55 73.81 -4.64 8.33
CA CYS A 55 74.06 -6.05 8.71
C CYS A 55 74.55 -6.33 10.14
N ASP A 56 74.11 -7.45 10.72
CA ASP A 56 75.08 -8.49 11.11
C ASP A 56 74.46 -9.90 11.09
N ARG A 57 75.16 -10.86 10.48
CA ARG A 57 74.80 -12.29 10.39
C ARG A 57 75.81 -13.06 11.23
N ARG A 58 75.35 -13.75 12.27
CA ARG A 58 76.12 -14.81 12.94
C ARG A 58 75.40 -16.14 12.77
N ALA A 59 76.07 -17.08 12.12
CA ALA A 59 75.65 -18.47 11.96
C ALA A 59 76.01 -19.31 13.21
N PRO A 60 75.38 -20.49 13.41
CA PRO A 60 74.98 -21.01 14.71
C PRO A 60 75.90 -22.10 15.28
N ASP A 61 75.79 -22.36 16.57
CA ASP A 61 76.16 -23.65 17.19
C ASP A 61 74.90 -24.33 17.77
N PRO A 62 74.78 -25.66 17.67
CA PRO A 62 73.57 -26.39 18.03
C PRO A 62 73.55 -26.63 19.54
N VAL A 63 72.51 -26.15 20.21
CA VAL A 63 72.19 -26.62 21.57
C VAL A 63 70.84 -27.30 21.55
N THR A 64 70.93 -28.60 21.79
CA THR A 64 69.90 -29.57 22.10
C THR A 64 68.69 -29.03 22.85
N THR A 65 67.52 -29.31 22.29
CA THR A 65 66.20 -29.43 22.89
C THR A 65 66.19 -29.59 24.42
N ASN A 66 65.47 -28.70 25.09
CA ASN A 66 64.51 -29.10 26.11
C ASN A 66 63.24 -28.27 25.96
N ALA A 67 62.17 -28.96 25.56
CA ALA A 67 60.85 -28.41 25.40
C ALA A 67 60.25 -28.10 26.79
N GLN A 68 59.92 -26.84 27.02
CA GLN A 68 58.88 -26.47 27.97
C GLN A 68 57.82 -25.69 27.20
N SER A 69 56.71 -26.38 26.91
CA SER A 69 55.50 -25.78 26.36
C SER A 69 54.94 -24.81 27.40
N GLU A 70 55.19 -23.52 27.20
CA GLU A 70 54.48 -22.45 27.90
C GLU A 70 53.05 -22.38 27.33
N THR A 71 52.08 -22.76 28.15
CA THR A 71 50.66 -22.69 27.84
C THR A 71 50.29 -21.24 27.52
N ALA A 72 50.12 -20.94 26.22
CA ALA A 72 49.66 -19.64 25.75
C ALA A 72 48.29 -19.32 26.36
N ARG A 73 48.23 -18.18 27.06
CA ARG A 73 46.98 -17.59 27.56
C ARG A 73 46.08 -17.29 26.35
N PRO A 74 44.82 -17.75 26.29
CA PRO A 74 43.95 -17.46 25.16
C PRO A 74 43.75 -15.94 25.06
N SER A 75 44.06 -15.39 23.89
CA SER A 75 43.79 -13.99 23.56
C SER A 75 42.28 -13.77 23.50
N PRO A 76 41.74 -12.67 24.06
CA PRO A 76 40.32 -12.38 23.95
C PRO A 76 39.96 -12.18 22.48
N THR A 77 39.10 -13.05 21.96
CA THR A 77 38.54 -12.94 20.60
C THR A 77 37.88 -11.56 20.45
N PRO A 78 38.27 -10.75 19.45
CA PRO A 78 37.58 -9.51 19.15
C PRO A 78 36.10 -9.81 18.88
N ALA A 79 35.21 -9.14 19.60
CA ALA A 79 33.77 -9.27 19.38
C ALA A 79 33.46 -8.90 17.93
N ALA A 80 32.85 -9.82 17.18
CA ALA A 80 32.41 -9.55 15.83
C ALA A 80 31.42 -8.37 15.83
N PRO A 81 31.48 -7.45 14.86
CA PRO A 81 30.54 -6.34 14.79
C PRO A 81 29.12 -6.90 14.70
N ALA A 82 28.26 -6.49 15.64
CA ALA A 82 26.86 -6.89 15.67
C ALA A 82 26.15 -6.35 14.43
N ILE A 83 25.67 -7.25 13.57
CA ILE A 83 24.83 -6.90 12.43
C ILE A 83 23.50 -6.35 13.00
N SER A 84 23.16 -5.11 12.66
CA SER A 84 21.90 -4.48 13.09
C SER A 84 20.70 -5.30 12.63
N ALA A 85 19.79 -5.63 13.54
CA ALA A 85 18.55 -6.32 13.20
C ALA A 85 17.75 -5.54 12.15
N PRO A 86 17.07 -6.22 11.21
CA PRO A 86 16.23 -5.56 10.22
C PRO A 86 15.13 -4.75 10.91
N SER A 87 14.79 -3.58 10.36
CA SER A 87 13.71 -2.76 10.90
C SER A 87 12.38 -3.53 10.87
N PRO A 88 11.53 -3.40 11.91
CA PRO A 88 10.23 -4.05 11.93
C PRO A 88 9.35 -3.56 10.77
N ALA A 89 8.47 -4.43 10.29
CA ALA A 89 7.48 -4.08 9.28
C ALA A 89 6.54 -2.99 9.82
N LEU A 90 6.15 -2.06 8.96
CA LEU A 90 5.13 -1.06 9.25
C LEU A 90 3.79 -1.76 9.52
N THR A 91 3.14 -1.35 10.60
CA THR A 91 1.85 -1.86 11.04
C THR A 91 0.71 -0.99 10.53
N ARG A 92 -0.54 -1.42 10.77
CA ARG A 92 -1.73 -0.60 10.54
C ARG A 92 -1.62 0.82 11.12
N SER A 93 -1.13 0.95 12.36
CA SER A 93 -1.03 2.25 13.02
C SER A 93 -0.02 3.15 12.34
N ASP A 94 1.10 2.59 11.87
CA ASP A 94 2.13 3.36 11.17
C ASP A 94 1.60 3.89 9.82
N LEU A 95 0.89 3.05 9.07
CA LEU A 95 0.28 3.46 7.79
C LEU A 95 -0.80 4.53 7.98
N ILE A 96 -1.64 4.41 9.01
CA ILE A 96 -2.65 5.43 9.34
C ILE A 96 -1.99 6.75 9.78
N ALA A 97 -0.93 6.68 10.60
CA ALA A 97 -0.20 7.86 11.04
C ALA A 97 0.46 8.59 9.86
N ALA A 98 1.11 7.84 8.97
CA ALA A 98 1.68 8.37 7.74
C ALA A 98 0.63 9.06 6.86
N ALA A 99 -0.53 8.42 6.68
CA ALA A 99 -1.62 9.00 5.91
C ALA A 99 -2.20 10.27 6.55
N ASN A 100 -2.35 10.31 7.86
CA ASN A 100 -2.81 11.51 8.56
C ASN A 100 -1.80 12.67 8.45
N GLN A 101 -0.50 12.37 8.51
CA GLN A 101 0.55 13.37 8.29
C GLN A 101 0.50 13.91 6.85
N ALA A 102 0.38 13.03 5.85
CA ALA A 102 0.24 13.42 4.46
C ALA A 102 -1.05 14.22 4.19
N ALA A 103 -2.17 13.85 4.82
CA ALA A 103 -3.42 14.58 4.72
C ALA A 103 -3.30 16.00 5.31
N SER A 104 -2.63 16.12 6.46
CA SER A 104 -2.38 17.41 7.10
C SER A 104 -1.49 18.30 6.23
N ALA A 105 -0.37 17.77 5.72
CA ALA A 105 0.53 18.50 4.84
C ALA A 105 -0.19 18.94 3.55
N TYR A 106 -0.97 18.05 2.93
CA TYR A 106 -1.79 18.39 1.77
C TYR A 106 -2.77 19.54 2.05
N ALA A 107 -3.49 19.47 3.18
CA ALA A 107 -4.45 20.50 3.56
C ALA A 107 -3.79 21.86 3.87
N GLY A 108 -2.57 21.83 4.43
CA GLY A 108 -1.76 23.02 4.68
C GLY A 108 -1.00 23.55 3.47
N GLY A 109 -0.95 22.81 2.35
CA GLY A 109 -0.08 23.14 1.21
C GLY A 109 1.41 23.00 1.52
N GLU A 110 1.76 22.15 2.49
CA GLU A 110 3.13 21.93 2.94
C GLU A 110 3.80 20.83 2.11
N GLU A 111 5.08 21.01 1.84
CA GLU A 111 5.92 19.98 1.24
C GLU A 111 6.56 19.14 2.35
N LEU A 112 6.29 17.84 2.34
CA LEU A 112 6.92 16.91 3.27
C LEU A 112 8.40 16.70 2.91
N ALA A 113 9.23 16.34 3.89
CA ALA A 113 10.66 16.09 3.68
C ALA A 113 10.94 15.01 2.60
N SER A 114 12.09 15.16 1.93
CA SER A 114 12.62 14.24 0.93
C SER A 114 14.04 13.79 1.34
N PRO A 115 14.40 12.50 1.24
CA PRO A 115 13.58 11.40 0.71
C PRO A 115 12.44 11.00 1.65
N ASP A 116 11.38 10.41 1.10
CA ASP A 116 10.26 9.89 1.89
C ASP A 116 10.70 8.62 2.65
N PRO A 117 10.68 8.63 4.00
CA PRO A 117 11.25 7.54 4.82
C PRO A 117 10.43 6.24 4.78
N LEU A 118 9.22 6.26 4.21
CA LEU A 118 8.38 5.07 4.09
C LEU A 118 8.75 4.24 2.87
N VAL A 119 9.28 4.86 1.81
CA VAL A 119 9.61 4.17 0.56
C VAL A 119 10.63 3.07 0.84
N GLY A 120 10.32 1.85 0.40
CA GLY A 120 11.16 0.67 0.59
C GLY A 120 10.96 -0.06 1.92
N ARG A 121 10.18 0.48 2.87
CA ARG A 121 9.84 -0.22 4.12
C ARG A 121 8.90 -1.39 3.86
N ASN A 122 9.14 -2.51 4.52
CA ASN A 122 8.17 -3.61 4.57
C ASN A 122 6.97 -3.19 5.42
N PHE A 123 5.79 -3.73 5.11
CA PHE A 123 4.58 -3.55 5.90
C PHE A 123 3.80 -4.86 6.02
N ALA A 124 3.02 -4.96 7.09
CA ALA A 124 2.03 -6.01 7.30
C ALA A 124 0.81 -5.38 7.97
N VAL A 125 -0.35 -5.45 7.33
CA VAL A 125 -1.59 -4.83 7.83
C VAL A 125 -2.74 -5.81 7.75
N ARG A 126 -3.49 -5.92 8.85
CA ARG A 126 -4.75 -6.66 8.87
C ARG A 126 -5.93 -5.73 8.70
N LEU A 127 -6.80 -6.08 7.76
CA LEU A 127 -8.03 -5.36 7.45
C LEU A 127 -9.22 -6.19 7.99
N PRO A 128 -9.76 -5.83 9.18
CA PRO A 128 -10.90 -6.55 9.75
C PRO A 128 -12.19 -6.30 8.96
N PHE A 129 -12.86 -7.39 8.56
CA PHE A 129 -14.09 -7.37 7.77
C PHE A 129 -15.13 -8.37 8.30
N GLY A 130 -16.38 -8.25 7.82
CA GLY A 130 -17.48 -9.09 8.29
C GLY A 130 -18.03 -8.73 9.67
N CYS A 131 -17.58 -7.62 10.25
CA CYS A 131 -17.91 -7.21 11.63
C CYS A 131 -19.39 -6.94 11.88
N LYS A 132 -20.17 -6.68 10.83
CA LYS A 132 -21.63 -6.43 10.91
C LYS A 132 -22.46 -7.62 10.44
N GLY A 133 -21.84 -8.79 10.26
CA GLY A 133 -22.47 -9.96 9.66
C GLY A 133 -22.19 -10.09 8.15
N PRO A 134 -22.90 -11.00 7.47
CA PRO A 134 -22.69 -11.26 6.06
C PRO A 134 -23.10 -10.05 5.22
N ALA A 135 -22.45 -9.90 4.06
CA ALA A 135 -22.96 -9.02 3.02
C ALA A 135 -24.39 -9.46 2.69
N PRO A 136 -25.37 -8.53 2.68
CA PRO A 136 -26.74 -8.85 2.31
C PRO A 136 -26.71 -9.43 0.91
N ASN A 137 -27.40 -10.55 0.67
CA ASN A 137 -27.45 -11.35 -0.58
C ASN A 137 -27.14 -10.52 -1.83
N ALA A 138 -25.86 -10.29 -2.07
CA ALA A 138 -25.43 -9.22 -2.94
C ALA A 138 -25.42 -9.81 -4.34
N SER A 139 -26.16 -9.18 -5.26
CA SER A 139 -25.68 -9.20 -6.64
C SER A 139 -24.19 -8.83 -6.61
N PRO A 140 -23.31 -9.47 -7.40
CA PRO A 140 -21.88 -9.13 -7.46
C PRO A 140 -21.59 -7.62 -7.58
N GLU A 141 -22.56 -6.84 -8.08
CA GLU A 141 -22.56 -5.39 -8.26
C GLU A 141 -22.74 -4.57 -6.97
N GLN A 142 -23.25 -5.14 -5.88
CA GLN A 142 -23.50 -4.41 -4.62
C GLN A 142 -22.34 -4.50 -3.61
N VAL A 143 -21.31 -5.30 -3.91
CA VAL A 143 -20.10 -5.35 -3.09
C VAL A 143 -19.17 -4.23 -3.54
N SER A 144 -18.89 -3.26 -2.67
CA SER A 144 -17.94 -2.19 -2.99
C SER A 144 -16.55 -2.75 -3.25
N ASP A 145 -15.99 -2.44 -4.40
CA ASP A 145 -14.60 -2.76 -4.74
C ASP A 145 -13.62 -2.18 -3.71
N GLY A 146 -12.50 -2.88 -3.53
CA GLY A 146 -11.46 -2.58 -2.55
C GLY A 146 -11.82 -2.93 -1.11
N LEU A 147 -13.01 -3.48 -0.83
CA LEU A 147 -13.39 -3.94 0.52
C LEU A 147 -13.68 -5.45 0.53
N ALA A 148 -13.14 -6.12 1.56
CA ALA A 148 -13.44 -7.54 1.80
C ALA A 148 -14.83 -7.72 2.40
N SER A 149 -15.49 -8.81 2.02
CA SER A 149 -16.82 -9.18 2.47
C SER A 149 -16.92 -10.70 2.63
N TRP A 150 -17.93 -11.15 3.36
CA TRP A 150 -18.31 -12.56 3.39
C TRP A 150 -19.80 -12.72 3.18
N ALA A 151 -20.23 -13.86 2.66
CA ALA A 151 -21.62 -14.22 2.51
C ALA A 151 -21.84 -15.69 2.84
N TRP A 152 -23.04 -16.04 3.29
CA TRP A 152 -23.48 -17.43 3.34
C TRP A 152 -23.58 -17.99 1.91
N GLY A 153 -23.15 -19.23 1.72
CA GLY A 153 -23.63 -20.03 0.59
C GLY A 153 -24.86 -20.84 0.96
N ALA A 154 -25.19 -21.85 0.15
CA ALA A 154 -26.41 -22.65 0.31
C ALA A 154 -26.51 -23.26 1.73
N ASP A 155 -27.71 -23.18 2.29
CA ASP A 155 -28.10 -23.79 3.57
C ASP A 155 -27.18 -23.49 4.76
N GLN A 156 -26.45 -22.36 4.71
CA GLN A 156 -25.44 -21.98 5.72
C GLN A 156 -24.33 -23.03 5.93
N LYS A 157 -24.16 -23.97 4.98
CA LYS A 157 -23.09 -24.98 5.01
C LYS A 157 -21.76 -24.46 4.47
N THR A 158 -21.76 -23.26 3.89
CA THR A 158 -20.56 -22.61 3.38
C THR A 158 -20.52 -21.13 3.71
N ILE A 159 -19.32 -20.61 3.89
CA ILE A 159 -19.03 -19.18 3.97
C ILE A 159 -18.11 -18.83 2.81
N ARG A 160 -18.54 -17.91 1.95
CA ARG A 160 -17.73 -17.37 0.86
C ARG A 160 -17.11 -16.06 1.31
N LEU A 161 -15.78 -16.00 1.35
CA LEU A 161 -14.99 -14.78 1.52
C LEU A 161 -14.63 -14.22 0.15
N ARG A 162 -14.81 -12.91 -0.06
CA ARG A 162 -14.51 -12.26 -1.33
C ARG A 162 -13.98 -10.85 -1.12
N MET A 163 -12.95 -10.49 -1.87
CA MET A 163 -12.49 -9.11 -2.04
C MET A 163 -12.09 -8.90 -3.50
N MET A 164 -12.77 -7.97 -4.17
CA MET A 164 -12.41 -7.51 -5.51
C MET A 164 -11.56 -6.25 -5.37
N PRO A 165 -10.30 -6.21 -5.84
CA PRO A 165 -9.54 -4.97 -5.87
C PRO A 165 -10.23 -3.94 -6.75
N GLY A 166 -10.22 -2.67 -6.34
CA GLY A 166 -10.67 -1.58 -7.21
C GLY A 166 -9.68 -1.35 -8.36
N ASP A 167 -10.16 -1.11 -9.57
CA ASP A 167 -9.30 -0.62 -10.65
C ASP A 167 -9.07 0.88 -10.46
N TRP A 168 -7.88 1.25 -9.99
CA TRP A 168 -7.51 2.64 -9.74
C TRP A 168 -6.59 3.23 -10.79
N THR A 169 -6.26 2.48 -11.84
CA THR A 169 -5.30 2.87 -12.90
C THR A 169 -5.61 4.25 -13.49
N ARG A 170 -6.89 4.59 -13.63
CA ARG A 170 -7.35 5.91 -14.11
C ARG A 170 -8.27 6.62 -13.14
N SER A 171 -8.18 6.29 -11.85
CA SER A 171 -9.09 6.87 -10.85
C SER A 171 -8.76 8.34 -10.60
N ALA A 172 -9.80 9.15 -10.43
CA ALA A 172 -9.65 10.54 -10.00
C ALA A 172 -8.90 10.65 -8.66
N THR A 173 -8.99 9.63 -7.81
CA THR A 173 -8.31 9.54 -6.51
C THR A 173 -6.78 9.56 -6.64
N LEU A 174 -6.22 8.94 -7.68
CA LEU A 174 -4.77 8.97 -7.97
C LEU A 174 -4.36 10.14 -8.89
N GLY A 175 -5.32 10.88 -9.45
CA GLY A 175 -5.05 12.01 -10.34
C GLY A 175 -4.09 11.67 -11.48
N ASN A 176 -3.20 12.60 -11.83
CA ASN A 176 -2.23 12.41 -12.90
C ASN A 176 -1.07 11.46 -12.51
N ALA A 177 -0.87 11.20 -11.22
CA ALA A 177 0.20 10.33 -10.73
C ALA A 177 0.05 8.86 -11.18
N GLY A 178 -1.18 8.43 -11.49
CA GLY A 178 -1.44 7.08 -12.01
C GLY A 178 -1.30 6.91 -13.54
N SER A 179 -1.11 8.00 -14.30
CA SER A 179 -1.48 7.98 -15.73
C SER A 179 -0.35 7.71 -16.75
N ALA A 180 0.92 7.79 -16.36
CA ALA A 180 2.03 7.68 -17.32
C ALA A 180 3.02 6.53 -17.06
N GLU A 181 3.24 6.11 -15.81
CA GLU A 181 4.30 5.13 -15.47
C GLU A 181 3.78 3.74 -15.05
N TRP A 182 2.53 3.64 -14.60
CA TRP A 182 1.95 2.37 -14.15
C TRP A 182 1.00 1.76 -15.18
N GLU A 183 1.19 0.47 -15.47
CA GLU A 183 0.30 -0.30 -16.35
C GLU A 183 -1.03 -0.65 -15.66
N ALA A 184 -0.98 -0.84 -14.34
CA ALA A 184 -2.15 -1.17 -13.54
C ALA A 184 -2.00 -0.70 -12.10
N VAL A 185 -3.12 -0.34 -11.48
CA VAL A 185 -3.20 -0.06 -10.05
C VAL A 185 -4.40 -0.77 -9.45
N GLU A 186 -4.15 -1.68 -8.52
CA GLU A 186 -5.17 -2.44 -7.80
C GLU A 186 -5.37 -1.85 -6.39
N GLY A 187 -6.59 -1.43 -6.10
CA GLY A 187 -6.94 -0.65 -4.91
C GLY A 187 -7.59 -1.44 -3.80
N PHE A 188 -7.15 -1.18 -2.57
CA PHE A 188 -7.63 -1.78 -1.33
C PHE A 188 -7.95 -0.66 -0.34
N TRP A 189 -9.18 -0.60 0.17
CA TRP A 189 -9.54 0.38 1.20
C TRP A 189 -9.13 -0.12 2.58
N ILE A 190 -8.55 0.78 3.40
CA ILE A 190 -8.34 0.52 4.82
C ILE A 190 -9.65 0.85 5.55
N PRO A 191 -10.43 -0.15 6.03
CA PRO A 191 -11.72 0.12 6.65
C PRO A 191 -11.51 0.86 7.97
N ARG A 192 -12.32 1.90 8.24
CA ARG A 192 -12.23 2.71 9.48
C ARG A 192 -10.81 3.27 9.69
N PRO A 193 -10.34 4.20 8.84
CA PRO A 193 -8.97 4.74 8.94
C PRO A 193 -8.71 5.61 10.18
N TRP A 194 -9.70 5.78 11.05
CA TRP A 194 -9.55 6.37 12.39
C TRP A 194 -9.32 5.32 13.50
N SER A 195 -9.32 4.03 13.16
CA SER A 195 -9.14 2.93 14.10
C SER A 195 -7.82 2.20 13.85
N LEU A 196 -7.02 2.08 14.92
CA LEU A 196 -5.77 1.33 14.92
C LEU A 196 -5.98 -0.18 15.14
N ALA A 197 -7.20 -0.59 15.48
CA ALA A 197 -7.50 -1.99 15.76
C ALA A 197 -7.48 -2.84 14.48
N GLU A 198 -6.82 -4.00 14.58
CA GLU A 198 -6.77 -5.02 13.54
C GLU A 198 -7.88 -6.08 13.66
N THR A 199 -8.77 -5.90 14.64
CA THR A 199 -9.92 -6.76 14.92
C THR A 199 -11.24 -6.02 14.69
N CYS A 200 -12.34 -6.77 14.65
CA CYS A 200 -13.66 -6.16 14.58
C CYS A 200 -13.97 -5.34 15.84
N PRO A 201 -14.64 -4.17 15.70
CA PRO A 201 -14.96 -3.33 16.84
C PRO A 201 -15.90 -4.05 17.81
N SER A 202 -15.63 -3.92 19.11
CA SER A 202 -16.44 -4.46 20.20
C SER A 202 -17.47 -3.46 20.75
N ILE A 203 -17.47 -2.23 20.26
CA ILE A 203 -18.39 -1.18 20.71
C ILE A 203 -19.83 -1.53 20.33
N LYS A 204 -20.75 -1.33 21.27
CA LYS A 204 -22.19 -1.49 21.04
C LYS A 204 -22.73 -0.23 20.37
N ALA A 205 -23.70 -0.40 19.48
CA ALA A 205 -24.45 0.71 18.94
C ALA A 205 -25.10 1.50 20.08
N ASP A 206 -25.20 2.82 19.91
CA ASP A 206 -25.93 3.68 20.84
C ASP A 206 -27.40 3.24 20.87
N PRO A 207 -27.94 2.79 22.02
CA PRO A 207 -29.32 2.33 22.10
C PRO A 207 -30.35 3.44 21.84
N LEU A 208 -29.94 4.71 21.88
CA LEU A 208 -30.80 5.85 21.58
C LEU A 208 -30.82 6.20 20.08
N GLN A 209 -29.90 5.65 19.28
CA GLN A 209 -29.95 5.77 17.83
C GLN A 209 -30.97 4.77 17.28
N THR A 210 -32.10 5.30 16.82
CA THR A 210 -33.18 4.51 16.19
C THR A 210 -32.93 4.25 14.71
N ASP A 211 -32.10 5.06 14.07
CA ASP A 211 -31.73 4.94 12.66
C ASP A 211 -30.35 4.27 12.51
N VAL A 212 -30.13 3.59 11.38
CA VAL A 212 -28.80 3.08 11.02
C VAL A 212 -28.02 4.24 10.40
N PRO A 213 -26.99 4.81 11.09
CA PRO A 213 -26.23 5.91 10.53
C PRO A 213 -25.51 5.46 9.26
N ALA A 214 -25.45 6.35 8.28
CA ALA A 214 -24.66 6.13 7.07
C ALA A 214 -23.20 5.86 7.45
N ALA A 215 -22.58 4.88 6.78
CA ALA A 215 -21.16 4.63 6.98
C ALA A 215 -20.34 5.85 6.52
N SER A 216 -19.35 6.27 7.31
CA SER A 216 -18.40 7.30 6.88
C SER A 216 -17.69 6.86 5.61
N ALA A 217 -17.45 7.81 4.70
CA ALA A 217 -16.72 7.56 3.47
C ALA A 217 -15.31 7.03 3.74
N GLN A 218 -14.77 6.23 2.80
CA GLN A 218 -13.39 5.79 2.86
C GLN A 218 -12.45 6.96 2.55
N THR A 219 -11.39 7.12 3.34
CA THR A 219 -10.41 8.21 3.18
C THR A 219 -8.97 7.73 3.12
N LEU A 220 -8.73 6.42 3.19
CA LEU A 220 -7.40 5.84 3.15
C LEU A 220 -7.41 4.51 2.41
N GLY A 221 -6.58 4.40 1.37
CA GLY A 221 -6.39 3.18 0.61
C GLY A 221 -4.92 2.79 0.44
N ILE A 222 -4.73 1.55 0.02
CA ILE A 222 -3.46 0.97 -0.41
C ILE A 222 -3.61 0.65 -1.90
N ALA A 223 -2.67 1.12 -2.70
CA ALA A 223 -2.59 0.88 -4.13
C ALA A 223 -1.44 -0.10 -4.40
N ALA A 224 -1.77 -1.32 -4.82
CA ALA A 224 -0.79 -2.22 -5.40
C ALA A 224 -0.47 -1.73 -6.83
N VAL A 225 0.75 -1.27 -7.04
CA VAL A 225 1.18 -0.62 -8.29
C VAL A 225 2.02 -1.57 -9.14
N PHE A 226 1.82 -1.52 -10.45
CA PHE A 226 2.51 -2.37 -11.41
C PHE A 226 3.08 -1.51 -12.55
N ASP A 227 4.39 -1.53 -12.72
CA ASP A 227 5.11 -0.71 -13.70
C ASP A 227 4.78 -1.12 -15.14
N ALA A 228 4.84 -0.15 -16.06
CA ALA A 228 4.74 -0.39 -17.49
C ALA A 228 5.79 -1.41 -17.98
N GLY A 229 5.34 -2.52 -18.56
CA GLY A 229 6.22 -3.60 -19.03
C GLY A 229 6.91 -4.38 -17.91
N GLY A 230 6.56 -4.11 -16.64
CA GLY A 230 6.99 -4.86 -15.48
C GLY A 230 6.33 -6.24 -15.40
N SER A 231 6.70 -6.98 -14.36
CA SER A 231 6.09 -8.30 -14.12
C SER A 231 4.58 -8.18 -13.94
N ARG A 232 3.84 -9.05 -14.65
CA ARG A 232 2.40 -9.19 -14.46
C ARG A 232 2.05 -10.21 -13.37
N LEU A 233 3.06 -10.83 -12.75
CA LEU A 233 2.87 -11.75 -11.63
C LEU A 233 2.29 -10.99 -10.43
N GLY A 234 1.42 -11.65 -9.67
CA GLY A 234 0.71 -11.03 -8.55
C GLY A 234 -0.53 -10.21 -8.92
N ARG A 235 -0.63 -9.71 -10.17
CA ARG A 235 -1.83 -8.99 -10.64
C ARG A 235 -3.06 -9.88 -10.60
N ARG A 236 -4.16 -9.33 -10.10
CA ARG A 236 -5.46 -9.99 -10.14
C ARG A 236 -6.16 -9.83 -11.47
N ASN A 237 -5.92 -8.73 -12.19
CA ASN A 237 -6.53 -8.45 -13.50
C ASN A 237 -8.06 -8.61 -13.47
N GLY A 238 -8.69 -7.96 -12.49
CA GLY A 238 -10.14 -8.00 -12.29
C GLY A 238 -10.68 -9.29 -11.64
N ARG A 239 -9.82 -10.16 -11.11
CA ARG A 239 -10.25 -11.36 -10.36
C ARG A 239 -10.29 -11.08 -8.87
N ALA A 240 -11.36 -11.51 -8.21
CA ALA A 240 -11.40 -11.45 -6.75
C ALA A 240 -10.34 -12.36 -6.11
N TYR A 241 -9.94 -11.99 -4.90
CA TYR A 241 -9.47 -12.94 -3.90
C TYR A 241 -10.72 -13.62 -3.35
N GLU A 242 -10.86 -14.92 -3.59
CA GLU A 242 -12.05 -15.68 -3.22
C GLU A 242 -11.67 -16.98 -2.52
N TYR A 243 -12.33 -17.25 -1.40
CA TYR A 243 -12.15 -18.47 -0.63
C TYR A 243 -13.49 -18.95 -0.07
N VAL A 244 -13.69 -20.27 -0.04
CA VAL A 244 -14.92 -20.88 0.46
C VAL A 244 -14.60 -21.81 1.62
N ILE A 245 -15.06 -21.44 2.80
CA ILE A 245 -15.09 -22.29 3.99
C ILE A 245 -16.28 -23.24 3.84
N ARG A 246 -16.08 -24.52 4.12
CA ARG A 246 -17.11 -25.57 4.07
C ARG A 246 -17.25 -26.23 5.43
N SER A 247 -18.47 -26.64 5.79
CA SER A 247 -18.70 -27.48 6.96
C SER A 247 -17.97 -28.81 6.81
N ALA A 248 -17.46 -29.37 7.91
CA ALA A 248 -16.82 -30.69 7.95
C ALA A 248 -17.85 -31.85 7.94
N GLY A 249 -19.14 -31.55 7.81
CA GLY A 249 -20.26 -32.49 7.85
C GLY A 249 -21.58 -31.79 7.53
N ASP A 250 -22.68 -32.35 8.02
CA ASP A 250 -24.02 -31.83 7.75
C ASP A 250 -24.46 -30.64 8.61
N ASP A 251 -23.71 -30.35 9.66
CA ASP A 251 -24.02 -29.23 10.55
C ASP A 251 -23.80 -27.87 9.87
N PRO A 252 -24.70 -26.89 10.08
CA PRO A 252 -24.49 -25.51 9.65
C PRO A 252 -23.20 -24.93 10.25
N LEU A 253 -22.52 -24.07 9.50
CA LEU A 253 -21.38 -23.34 10.02
C LEU A 253 -21.84 -22.28 11.05
N PRO A 254 -21.10 -22.09 12.17
CA PRO A 254 -21.40 -21.01 13.10
C PRO A 254 -21.12 -19.65 12.46
N ALA A 255 -21.94 -18.65 12.78
CA ALA A 255 -21.70 -17.28 12.34
C ALA A 255 -20.39 -16.72 12.94
N PRO A 256 -19.51 -16.11 12.13
CA PRO A 256 -18.22 -15.58 12.58
C PRO A 256 -18.42 -14.28 13.38
N LYS A 257 -18.65 -14.40 14.69
CA LYS A 257 -18.98 -13.26 15.58
C LYS A 257 -17.89 -12.18 15.63
N GLN A 258 -16.64 -12.57 15.49
CA GLN A 258 -15.49 -11.65 15.52
C GLN A 258 -15.01 -11.26 14.11
N GLY A 259 -15.77 -11.62 13.06
CA GLY A 259 -15.41 -11.40 11.66
C GLY A 259 -14.14 -12.13 11.24
N PHE A 260 -13.58 -11.69 10.12
CA PHE A 260 -12.36 -12.21 9.51
C PHE A 260 -11.33 -11.09 9.36
N ARG A 261 -10.09 -11.43 9.01
CA ARG A 261 -9.07 -10.45 8.62
C ARG A 261 -8.58 -10.74 7.23
N MET A 262 -8.32 -9.67 6.49
CA MET A 262 -7.54 -9.74 5.26
C MET A 262 -6.17 -9.18 5.55
N LEU A 263 -5.15 -10.03 5.49
CA LEU A 263 -3.76 -9.64 5.65
C LEU A 263 -3.21 -9.17 4.30
N LEU A 264 -2.59 -8.00 4.30
CA LEU A 264 -1.78 -7.48 3.20
C LEU A 264 -0.34 -7.32 3.70
N GLU A 265 0.60 -7.98 3.04
CA GLU A 265 2.03 -7.84 3.32
C GLU A 265 2.77 -7.46 2.04
N GLY A 266 3.82 -6.68 2.19
CA GLY A 266 4.68 -6.31 1.07
C GLY A 266 5.62 -5.18 1.42
N ARG A 267 5.93 -4.37 0.41
CA ARG A 267 6.82 -3.22 0.52
C ARG A 267 6.13 -1.94 0.06
N VAL A 268 6.36 -0.85 0.78
CA VAL A 268 5.93 0.48 0.36
C VAL A 268 6.73 0.91 -0.88
N SER A 269 6.02 1.32 -1.92
CA SER A 269 6.56 1.85 -3.17
C SER A 269 6.50 3.37 -3.16
N SER A 270 6.94 4.00 -4.24
CA SER A 270 6.79 5.44 -4.46
C SER A 270 5.90 5.73 -5.67
N PHE A 271 5.08 6.76 -5.55
CA PHE A 271 4.48 7.45 -6.69
C PHE A 271 5.56 8.15 -7.55
N PRO A 272 5.26 8.60 -8.78
CA PRO A 272 6.19 9.39 -9.60
C PRO A 272 6.69 10.67 -8.90
N SER A 273 5.91 11.20 -7.96
CA SER A 273 6.30 12.30 -7.06
C SER A 273 7.42 11.94 -6.07
N ARG A 274 7.87 10.67 -6.06
CA ARG A 274 8.81 10.06 -5.09
C ARG A 274 8.27 10.01 -3.66
N ARG A 275 6.95 10.19 -3.48
CA ARG A 275 6.25 10.05 -2.21
C ARG A 275 5.70 8.65 -2.04
N ALA A 276 5.59 8.17 -0.80
CA ALA A 276 4.90 6.93 -0.51
C ALA A 276 3.37 7.11 -0.46
N VAL A 277 2.92 8.31 -0.07
CA VAL A 277 1.51 8.65 0.13
C VAL A 277 1.15 9.86 -0.72
N GLU A 278 0.06 9.76 -1.46
CA GLU A 278 -0.56 10.89 -2.16
C GLU A 278 -1.99 11.12 -1.67
N CYS A 279 -2.33 12.38 -1.47
CA CYS A 279 -3.65 12.78 -0.98
C CYS A 279 -4.33 13.70 -1.98
N ARG A 280 -5.66 13.62 -2.03
CA ARG A 280 -6.49 14.49 -2.86
C ARG A 280 -7.81 14.83 -2.16
N ALA A 281 -8.22 16.09 -2.27
CA ALA A 281 -9.55 16.55 -1.87
C ALA A 281 -10.18 17.41 -2.97
N PRO A 282 -11.53 17.50 -3.05
CA PRO A 282 -12.20 18.46 -3.93
C PRO A 282 -11.99 19.93 -3.52
N GLY A 283 -11.65 20.19 -2.26
CA GLY A 283 -11.43 21.53 -1.70
C GLY A 283 -10.91 21.46 -0.25
N PRO A 284 -10.54 22.61 0.35
CA PRO A 284 -9.89 22.67 1.66
C PRO A 284 -10.78 22.22 2.83
N ASP A 285 -12.10 22.39 2.70
CA ASP A 285 -13.06 21.99 3.73
C ASP A 285 -13.44 20.50 3.67
N GLN A 286 -12.85 19.75 2.74
CA GLN A 286 -13.09 18.33 2.58
C GLN A 286 -11.89 17.52 3.06
N ARG A 287 -12.18 16.47 3.83
CA ARG A 287 -11.15 15.53 4.25
C ARG A 287 -10.50 14.88 3.03
N PRO A 288 -9.16 14.95 2.88
CA PRO A 288 -8.48 14.30 1.77
C PRO A 288 -8.64 12.79 1.80
N VAL A 289 -8.71 12.18 0.62
CA VAL A 289 -8.50 10.75 0.42
C VAL A 289 -7.03 10.54 0.14
N CYS A 290 -6.36 9.73 0.96
CA CYS A 290 -4.94 9.42 0.83
C CYS A 290 -4.73 7.98 0.39
N ILE A 291 -3.81 7.76 -0.55
CA ILE A 291 -3.47 6.43 -1.05
C ILE A 291 -1.98 6.16 -0.84
N ILE A 292 -1.66 4.97 -0.35
CA ILE A 292 -0.28 4.50 -0.15
C ILE A 292 0.10 3.58 -1.30
N ALA A 293 1.19 3.88 -2.01
CA ALA A 293 1.69 3.00 -3.07
C ALA A 293 2.46 1.82 -2.47
N VAL A 294 2.20 0.60 -2.93
CA VAL A 294 2.85 -0.62 -2.46
C VAL A 294 3.12 -1.62 -3.58
N GLN A 295 4.04 -2.54 -3.33
CA GLN A 295 4.15 -3.83 -4.00
C GLN A 295 3.72 -4.90 -3.00
N LEU A 296 2.79 -5.78 -3.39
CA LEU A 296 2.27 -6.83 -2.51
C LEU A 296 3.06 -8.12 -2.69
N ASP A 297 3.55 -8.67 -1.57
CA ASP A 297 4.24 -9.96 -1.52
C ASP A 297 3.31 -11.08 -1.05
N ARG A 298 2.29 -10.74 -0.25
CA ARG A 298 1.30 -11.69 0.24
C ARG A 298 -0.04 -11.03 0.48
N VAL A 299 -1.08 -11.75 0.09
CA VAL A 299 -2.45 -11.48 0.51
C VAL A 299 -2.99 -12.73 1.15
N ALA A 300 -3.66 -12.64 2.29
CA ALA A 300 -4.25 -13.79 2.94
C ALA A 300 -5.58 -13.47 3.61
N TYR A 301 -6.44 -14.48 3.73
CA TYR A 301 -7.55 -14.46 4.68
C TYR A 301 -7.14 -15.18 5.95
N GLU A 302 -7.50 -14.57 7.08
CA GLU A 302 -7.32 -15.14 8.42
C GLU A 302 -8.68 -15.22 9.15
N ASP A 303 -8.81 -16.19 10.03
CA ASP A 303 -9.90 -16.28 11.01
C ASP A 303 -9.76 -15.21 12.12
N ALA A 304 -10.56 -15.32 13.19
CA ALA A 304 -10.56 -14.32 14.24
C ALA A 304 -9.34 -14.43 15.17
N GLU A 305 -8.81 -15.64 15.29
CA GLU A 305 -7.69 -16.06 16.13
C GLU A 305 -6.33 -15.84 15.45
N GLY A 306 -6.33 -15.50 14.16
CA GLY A 306 -5.13 -15.26 13.34
C GLY A 306 -4.65 -16.48 12.56
N GLY A 307 -5.44 -17.56 12.54
CA GLY A 307 -5.20 -18.72 11.70
C GLY A 307 -5.40 -18.38 10.22
N THR A 308 -4.41 -18.72 9.39
CA THR A 308 -4.49 -18.51 7.94
C THR A 308 -5.49 -19.49 7.32
N LEU A 309 -6.49 -18.96 6.62
CA LEU A 309 -7.52 -19.72 5.89
C LEU A 309 -7.12 -19.96 4.44
N SER A 310 -6.54 -18.95 3.80
CA SER A 310 -6.04 -19.00 2.42
C SER A 310 -5.01 -17.91 2.19
N GLU A 311 -4.10 -18.13 1.23
CA GLU A 311 -3.12 -17.14 0.85
C GLU A 311 -2.83 -17.12 -0.65
N TRP A 312 -2.35 -15.96 -1.10
CA TRP A 312 -1.90 -15.68 -2.46
C TRP A 312 -0.57 -14.95 -2.40
N ARG A 313 0.38 -15.39 -3.22
CA ARG A 313 1.69 -14.77 -3.40
C ARG A 313 1.95 -14.53 -4.89
N PRO A 314 2.67 -13.47 -5.28
CA PRO A 314 3.26 -13.39 -6.60
C PRO A 314 4.18 -14.61 -6.79
N GLY A 315 3.97 -15.36 -7.87
CA GLY A 315 4.69 -16.61 -8.14
C GLY A 315 6.17 -16.42 -8.46
#